data_AF-C6PN47-F1
#
_entry.id   AF-C6PN47-F1
#
_cell.length_a   1.000
_cell.length_b   1.000
_cell.length_c   1.000
_cell.angle_alpha   90.00
_cell.angle_beta   90.00
_cell.angle_gamma   90.00
#
_symmetry.space_group_name_H-M   'P 1'
#
loop_
_entity.id
_entity.type
_entity.pdbx_description
1 polymer ?
#
loop_
_entity_poly.entity_id
_entity_poly.type
_entity_poly.pdbx_seq_one_letter_code
_entity_poly.pdbx_strand_id
1 'polypeptide(L)'
;MKNTGVPIKELYACGGLPQKNKMLMQIYSDVTNKRINISASPQTPALGAAMFAAVAAGKEKGGYNDIFEAAKNMAKLKEEHYEPIKENVEAYRKLYNEYKKLHDYFGRGENNVMKILKNIKSEVSK
;
A
#
# COMPACT_ATOMS: atom_id res chain seq x y z
N MET A 1 2.27 10.89 -10.48
CA MET A 1 2.81 9.59 -10.93
C MET A 1 3.07 9.68 -12.42
N LYS A 2 4.28 9.34 -12.90
CA LYS A 2 4.49 9.14 -14.34
C LYS A 2 3.63 7.93 -14.74
N ASN A 3 2.81 8.06 -15.78
CA ASN A 3 2.02 6.97 -16.33
C ASN A 3 2.98 5.91 -16.89
N THR A 4 3.31 4.90 -16.09
CA THR A 4 4.08 3.72 -16.51
C THR A 4 3.23 2.72 -17.30
N GLY A 5 2.05 3.13 -17.78
CA GLY A 5 1.10 2.29 -18.50
C GLY A 5 0.25 1.35 -17.62
N VAL A 6 0.57 1.22 -16.33
CA VAL A 6 -0.15 0.32 -15.41
C VAL A 6 -1.19 1.11 -14.60
N PRO A 7 -2.50 0.92 -14.83
CA PRO A 7 -3.54 1.68 -14.13
C PRO A 7 -3.72 1.20 -12.69
N ILE A 8 -3.82 2.14 -11.75
CA ILE A 8 -4.16 1.88 -10.36
C ILE A 8 -5.56 2.45 -10.10
N LYS A 9 -6.55 1.59 -9.85
CA LYS A 9 -7.95 1.98 -9.68
C LYS A 9 -8.39 2.08 -8.22
N GLU A 10 -7.86 1.20 -7.38
CA GLU A 10 -8.17 1.09 -5.95
C GLU A 10 -6.96 0.50 -5.22
N LEU A 11 -6.97 0.61 -3.89
CA LEU A 11 -5.93 0.10 -3.02
C LEU A 11 -6.51 -0.93 -2.04
N TYR A 12 -5.71 -1.94 -1.72
CA TYR A 12 -6.02 -2.95 -0.73
C TYR A 12 -4.98 -2.90 0.39
N ALA A 13 -5.43 -2.70 1.62
CA ALA A 13 -4.58 -2.60 2.78
C ALA A 13 -4.75 -3.84 3.68
N CYS A 14 -3.64 -4.39 4.14
CA CYS A 14 -3.59 -5.51 5.07
C CYS A 14 -2.55 -5.26 6.18
N GLY A 15 -2.51 -6.16 7.16
CA GLY A 15 -1.62 -6.06 8.31
C GLY A 15 -2.22 -5.25 9.48
N GLY A 16 -1.37 -4.90 10.44
CA GLY A 16 -1.83 -4.27 11.69
C GLY A 16 -2.11 -2.76 11.56
N LEU A 17 -1.47 -2.06 10.62
CA LEU A 17 -1.57 -0.61 10.50
C LEU A 17 -3.00 -0.12 10.16
N PRO A 18 -3.72 -0.72 9.19
CA PRO A 18 -5.09 -0.32 8.88
C PRO A 18 -6.04 -0.48 10.06
N GLN A 19 -5.75 -1.41 10.98
CA GLN A 19 -6.58 -1.65 12.16
C GLN A 19 -6.30 -0.65 13.30
N LYS A 20 -5.10 -0.09 13.36
CA LYS A 20 -4.63 0.75 14.47
C LYS A 20 -4.82 2.24 14.24
N ASN A 21 -4.81 2.71 13.00
CA ASN A 21 -4.82 4.14 12.71
C ASN A 21 -5.73 4.50 11.53
N LYS A 22 -7.01 4.77 11.85
CA LYS A 22 -8.03 5.17 10.87
C LYS A 22 -7.71 6.50 10.19
N MET A 23 -7.17 7.47 10.94
CA MET A 23 -6.79 8.76 10.41
C MET A 23 -5.72 8.62 9.31
N LEU A 24 -4.70 7.80 9.54
CA LEU A 24 -3.67 7.56 8.54
C LEU A 24 -4.23 6.92 7.26
N MET A 25 -5.18 5.99 7.39
CA MET A 25 -5.83 5.38 6.22
C MET A 25 -6.67 6.39 5.44
N GLN A 26 -7.37 7.29 6.12
CA GLN A 26 -8.08 8.38 5.46
C GLN A 26 -7.11 9.30 4.71
N ILE A 27 -6.00 9.69 5.35
CA ILE A 27 -4.95 10.50 4.70
C ILE A 27 -4.41 9.78 3.46
N TYR A 28 -4.18 8.47 3.52
CA TYR A 28 -3.74 7.71 2.35
C TYR A 28 -4.77 7.73 1.23
N SER A 29 -6.06 7.56 1.56
CA SER A 29 -7.15 7.62 0.58
C SER A 29 -7.21 8.99 -0.09
N ASP A 30 -7.13 10.07 0.69
CA ASP A 30 -7.18 11.45 0.21
C ASP A 30 -5.95 11.82 -0.62
N VAL A 31 -4.74 11.45 -0.18
CA VAL A 31 -3.49 11.75 -0.90
C VAL A 31 -3.40 10.97 -2.22
N THR A 32 -3.81 9.70 -2.23
CA THR A 32 -3.79 8.87 -3.44
C THR A 32 -4.99 9.12 -4.35
N ASN A 33 -6.05 9.74 -3.81
CA ASN A 33 -7.36 9.89 -4.43
C ASN A 33 -7.88 8.54 -4.94
N LYS A 34 -7.86 7.53 -4.07
CA LYS A 34 -8.24 6.14 -4.36
C LYS A 34 -8.94 5.54 -3.15
N ARG A 35 -10.03 4.81 -3.40
CA ARG A 35 -10.65 3.95 -2.39
C ARG A 35 -9.64 2.97 -1.81
N ILE A 36 -9.65 2.81 -0.49
CA ILE A 36 -8.86 1.80 0.22
C ILE A 36 -9.79 0.76 0.86
N ASN A 37 -9.68 -0.48 0.40
CA ASN A 37 -10.35 -1.64 0.99
C ASN A 37 -9.45 -2.29 2.05
N ILE A 38 -10.03 -2.80 3.14
CA ILE A 38 -9.27 -3.45 4.22
C ILE A 38 -9.48 -4.97 4.19
N SER A 39 -8.39 -5.74 4.23
CA SER A 39 -8.45 -7.19 4.42
C SER A 39 -9.12 -7.55 5.75
N ALA A 40 -10.08 -8.48 5.72
CA ALA A 40 -10.71 -8.99 6.94
C ALA A 40 -9.81 -9.99 7.70
N SER A 41 -8.85 -10.62 7.03
CA SER A 41 -8.02 -11.66 7.65
C SER A 41 -6.93 -11.05 8.53
N PRO A 42 -6.86 -11.40 9.83
CA PRO A 42 -5.77 -10.98 10.71
C PRO A 42 -4.43 -11.64 10.32
N GLN A 43 -4.48 -12.76 9.59
CA GLN A 43 -3.33 -13.52 9.12
C GLN A 43 -3.32 -13.57 7.58
N THR A 44 -3.34 -12.39 6.95
CA THR A 44 -3.44 -12.28 5.48
C THR A 44 -2.39 -13.11 4.73
N PRO A 45 -1.11 -13.18 5.16
CA PRO A 45 -0.11 -14.05 4.51
C PRO A 45 -0.45 -15.55 4.61
N ALA A 46 -0.89 -16.01 5.79
CA ALA A 46 -1.25 -17.42 5.99
C ALA A 46 -2.49 -17.80 5.15
N LEU A 47 -3.46 -16.90 5.03
CA LEU A 47 -4.62 -17.09 4.15
C LEU A 47 -4.19 -17.25 2.69
N GLY A 48 -3.25 -16.42 2.20
CA GLY A 48 -2.71 -16.56 0.86
C GLY A 48 -2.02 -17.92 0.63
N ALA A 49 -1.24 -18.40 1.59
CA ALA A 49 -0.64 -19.72 1.53
C ALA A 49 -1.69 -20.85 1.49
N ALA A 50 -2.74 -20.74 2.32
CA ALA A 50 -3.85 -21.68 2.34
C ALA A 50 -4.63 -21.69 1.01
N MET A 51 -4.80 -20.53 0.36
CA MET A 51 -5.42 -20.45 -0.96
C MET A 51 -4.62 -21.22 -2.01
N PHE A 52 -3.29 -21.04 -2.04
CA PHE A 52 -2.45 -21.81 -2.96
C PHE A 52 -2.42 -23.31 -2.62
N ALA A 53 -2.44 -23.67 -1.34
CA ALA A 53 -2.56 -25.08 -0.93
C ALA A 53 -3.88 -25.69 -1.42
N ALA A 54 -4.99 -24.96 -1.36
CA ALA A 54 -6.29 -25.39 -1.87
C ALA A 54 -6.28 -25.53 -3.41
N VAL A 55 -5.58 -24.67 -4.13
CA VAL A 55 -5.38 -24.82 -5.59
C VAL A 55 -4.53 -26.07 -5.89
N ALA A 56 -3.44 -26.28 -5.14
CA ALA A 56 -2.58 -27.45 -5.31
C ALA A 56 -3.32 -28.78 -5.01
N ALA A 57 -4.27 -28.78 -4.07
CA ALA A 57 -5.10 -29.94 -3.77
C ALA A 57 -5.99 -30.33 -4.96
N GLY A 58 -6.41 -29.35 -5.76
CA GLY A 58 -7.30 -29.53 -6.91
C GLY A 58 -8.77 -29.72 -6.51
N LYS A 59 -9.67 -29.35 -7.42
CA LYS A 59 -11.13 -29.38 -7.18
C LYS A 59 -11.68 -30.75 -6.81
N GLU A 60 -11.18 -31.82 -7.44
CA GLU A 60 -11.59 -33.20 -7.18
C GLU A 60 -11.38 -33.65 -5.72
N LYS A 61 -10.50 -32.97 -4.98
CA LYS A 61 -10.20 -33.24 -3.56
C LYS A 61 -10.72 -32.16 -2.63
N GLY A 62 -11.68 -31.35 -3.08
CA GLY A 62 -12.28 -30.25 -2.31
C GLY A 62 -11.49 -28.94 -2.35
N GLY A 63 -10.51 -28.82 -3.25
CA GLY A 63 -9.76 -27.60 -3.53
C GLY A 63 -10.40 -26.71 -4.61
N TYR A 64 -9.58 -25.92 -5.28
CA TYR A 64 -9.99 -25.04 -6.38
C TYR A 64 -9.16 -25.30 -7.65
N ASN A 65 -9.68 -24.92 -8.81
CA ASN A 65 -8.96 -25.11 -10.08
C ASN A 65 -7.87 -24.05 -10.30
N ASP A 66 -8.10 -22.83 -9.80
CA ASP A 66 -7.16 -21.73 -9.94
C ASP A 66 -7.25 -20.76 -8.73
N ILE A 67 -6.29 -19.84 -8.69
CA ILE A 67 -6.19 -18.88 -7.59
C ILE A 67 -7.31 -17.84 -7.57
N PHE A 68 -7.95 -17.56 -8.71
CA PHE A 68 -9.05 -16.60 -8.80
C PHE A 68 -10.32 -17.17 -8.17
N GLU A 69 -10.62 -18.45 -8.43
CA GLU A 69 -11.71 -19.18 -7.79
C GLU A 69 -11.48 -19.28 -6.27
N ALA A 70 -10.25 -19.63 -5.86
CA ALA A 70 -9.88 -19.64 -4.44
C ALA A 70 -10.04 -18.25 -3.80
N ALA A 71 -9.55 -17.19 -4.45
CA ALA A 71 -9.66 -15.82 -3.94
C ALA A 71 -11.10 -15.37 -3.78
N LYS A 72 -11.97 -15.67 -4.75
CA LYS A 72 -13.38 -15.30 -4.71
C LYS A 72 -14.11 -15.91 -3.51
N ASN A 73 -13.75 -17.12 -3.10
CA ASN A 73 -14.42 -17.85 -2.03
C ASN A 73 -13.74 -17.70 -0.66
N MET A 74 -12.41 -17.51 -0.64
CA MET A 74 -11.61 -17.52 0.59
C MET A 74 -11.22 -16.13 1.07
N ALA A 75 -10.98 -15.18 0.16
CA ALA A 75 -10.61 -13.82 0.55
C ALA A 75 -11.84 -13.04 1.03
N LYS A 76 -11.67 -12.27 2.09
CA LYS A 76 -12.73 -11.43 2.65
C LYS A 76 -12.20 -10.03 2.91
N LEU A 77 -13.06 -9.05 2.66
CA LEU A 77 -12.85 -7.65 3.00
C LEU A 77 -13.68 -7.30 4.23
N LYS A 78 -13.21 -6.31 5.01
CA LYS A 78 -14.06 -5.67 6.00
C LYS A 78 -15.09 -4.79 5.29
N GLU A 79 -16.23 -4.56 5.95
CA GLU A 79 -17.21 -3.56 5.51
C GLU A 79 -16.62 -2.13 5.57
N GLU A 80 -15.76 -1.87 6.55
CA GLU A 80 -15.02 -0.62 6.66
C GLU A 80 -14.04 -0.44 5.49
N HIS A 81 -14.16 0.71 4.83
CA HIS A 81 -13.33 1.17 3.73
C HIS A 81 -13.15 2.69 3.83
N TYR A 82 -12.16 3.23 3.12
CA TYR A 82 -11.88 4.67 3.11
C TYR A 82 -12.07 5.24 1.70
N GLU A 83 -13.06 6.12 1.56
CA GLU A 83 -13.27 6.88 0.33
C GLU A 83 -12.57 8.24 0.42
N PRO A 84 -12.00 8.76 -0.67
CA PRO A 84 -11.31 10.03 -0.66
C PRO A 84 -12.31 11.19 -0.44
N ILE A 85 -11.96 12.09 0.46
CA ILE A 85 -12.70 13.33 0.70
C ILE A 85 -12.19 14.38 -0.29
N LYS A 86 -13.08 14.85 -1.17
CA LYS A 86 -12.73 15.71 -2.32
C LYS A 86 -11.97 16.98 -1.89
N GLU A 87 -12.38 17.59 -0.79
CA GLU A 87 -11.77 18.81 -0.25
C GLU A 87 -10.32 18.55 0.20
N ASN A 88 -10.09 17.39 0.84
CA ASN A 88 -8.76 16.98 1.27
C ASN A 88 -7.87 16.62 0.09
N VAL A 89 -8.40 15.94 -0.93
CA VAL A 89 -7.67 15.59 -2.16
C VAL A 89 -7.07 16.85 -2.80
N GLU A 90 -7.85 17.93 -2.92
CA GLU A 90 -7.35 19.17 -3.53
C GLU A 90 -6.28 19.85 -2.68
N ALA A 91 -6.42 19.82 -1.35
CA ALA A 91 -5.39 20.32 -0.44
C ALA A 91 -4.10 19.47 -0.53
N TYR A 92 -4.22 18.15 -0.46
CA TYR A 92 -3.09 17.23 -0.54
C TYR A 92 -2.40 17.25 -1.90
N ARG A 93 -3.11 17.52 -3.00
CA ARG A 93 -2.50 17.71 -4.31
C ARG A 93 -1.48 18.84 -4.32
N LYS A 94 -1.78 19.96 -3.65
CA LYS A 94 -0.85 21.09 -3.49
C LYS A 94 0.35 20.69 -2.63
N LEU A 95 0.11 20.07 -1.48
CA LEU A 95 1.17 19.62 -0.56
C LEU A 95 2.08 18.58 -1.20
N TYR A 96 1.52 17.63 -1.94
CA TYR A 96 2.26 16.56 -2.61
C TYR A 96 3.18 17.10 -3.71
N ASN A 97 2.79 18.18 -4.39
CA ASN A 97 3.66 18.84 -5.36
C ASN A 97 4.91 19.44 -4.68
N GLU A 98 4.77 20.07 -3.50
CA GLU A 98 5.92 20.56 -2.73
C GLU A 98 6.77 19.41 -2.18
N TYR A 99 6.13 18.36 -1.65
CA TYR A 99 6.82 17.13 -1.24
C TYR A 99 7.68 16.57 -2.38
N LYS A 100 7.14 16.53 -3.61
CA LYS A 100 7.87 15.99 -4.77
C LYS A 100 9.12 16.81 -5.11
N LYS A 101 9.04 18.15 -5.02
CA LYS A 101 10.21 19.02 -5.23
C LYS A 101 11.31 18.70 -4.22
N LEU A 102 10.96 18.62 -2.94
CA LEU A 102 11.93 18.29 -1.88
C LEU A 102 12.46 16.86 -1.99
N HIS A 103 11.60 15.91 -2.34
CA HIS A 103 11.98 14.53 -2.62
C HIS A 103 13.02 14.46 -3.74
N ASP A 104 12.80 15.15 -4.85
CA ASP A 104 13.74 15.14 -5.98
C ASP A 104 15.03 15.91 -5.63
N TYR A 105 14.94 17.06 -4.96
CA TYR A 105 16.08 17.87 -4.51
C TYR A 105 17.05 17.07 -3.63
N PHE A 106 16.54 16.42 -2.57
CA PHE A 106 17.35 15.65 -1.63
C PHE A 106 17.65 14.22 -2.09
N GLY A 107 16.83 13.65 -2.99
CA GLY A 107 16.85 12.23 -3.32
C GLY A 107 17.32 11.89 -4.74
N ARG A 108 17.43 12.85 -5.66
CA ARG A 108 17.85 12.63 -7.06
C ARG A 108 19.16 13.32 -7.44
N GLY A 109 19.90 13.83 -6.46
CA GLY A 109 21.30 14.22 -6.64
C GLY A 109 21.57 15.72 -6.79
N GLU A 110 20.53 16.56 -6.79
CA GLU A 110 20.70 18.02 -6.78
C GLU A 110 21.38 18.48 -5.49
N ASN A 111 20.98 17.92 -4.34
CA ASN A 111 21.66 18.13 -3.07
C ASN A 111 21.82 16.81 -2.29
N ASN A 112 23.05 16.27 -2.31
CA ASN A 112 23.41 15.03 -1.62
C ASN A 112 23.73 15.21 -0.12
N VAL A 113 23.32 16.32 0.50
CA VAL A 113 23.63 16.65 1.90
C VAL A 113 23.29 15.53 2.87
N MET A 114 22.19 14.79 2.67
CA MET A 114 21.82 13.69 3.55
C MET A 114 22.90 12.57 3.59
N LYS A 115 23.51 12.25 2.45
CA LYS A 115 24.58 11.24 2.36
C LYS A 115 25.88 11.79 2.94
N ILE A 116 26.21 13.05 2.63
CA ILE A 116 27.40 13.73 3.15
C ILE A 116 27.37 13.77 4.70
N LEU A 117 26.24 14.18 5.29
CA LEU A 117 26.09 14.23 6.75
C LEU A 117 26.22 12.86 7.41
N LYS A 118 25.72 11.78 6.77
CA LYS A 118 25.91 10.41 7.27
C LYS A 118 27.37 9.99 7.23
N ASN A 119 28.12 10.36 6.19
CA ASN A 119 29.55 10.05 6.09
C ASN A 119 30.35 10.80 7.17
N ILE A 120 30.12 12.11 7.33
CA ILE A 120 30.75 12.92 8.38
C ILE A 120 30.47 12.30 9.77
N LYS A 121 29.21 11.95 10.05
CA LYS A 121 28.86 11.26 11.31
C LYS A 121 29.67 9.98 11.49
N SER A 122 29.82 9.17 10.44
CA SER A 122 30.55 7.90 10.51
C SER A 122 32.07 8.08 10.66
N GLU A 123 32.63 9.19 10.17
CA GLU A 123 34.06 9.51 10.32
C GLU A 123 34.38 9.97 11.74
N VAL A 124 33.51 10.78 12.35
CA VAL A 124 33.68 11.28 13.71
C VAL A 124 33.35 10.22 14.78
N SER A 125 32.55 9.22 14.45
CA SER A 125 32.18 8.13 15.39
C SER A 125 33.15 6.93 15.38
N LYS A 126 34.26 7.01 14.63
CA LYS A 126 35.37 6.04 14.66
C LYS A 126 36.46 6.53 15.60
#